data_AF-A0A1P8YIN9-F1
#
_entry.id   AF-A0A1P8YIN9-F1
#
_cell.length_a   1.000
_cell.length_b   1.000
_cell.length_c   1.000
_cell.angle_alpha   90.00
_cell.angle_beta   90.00
_cell.angle_gamma   90.00
#
_symmetry.space_group_name_H-M   'P 1'
#
loop_
_entity.id
_entity.type
_entity.pdbx_description
1 polymer ?
#
loop_
_entity_poly.entity_id
_entity_poly.type
_entity_poly.pdbx_seq_one_letter_code
_entity_poly.pdbx_strand_id
1 'polypeptide(L)' 'MLGAAQSGSTTTLRLLSLLDHEDVIVAAREFSRAVIDADPDLARHPGLASMVTAAIDADRIEYLEKS' A
#
# COMPACT_ATOMS: atom_id res chain seq x y z
N MET A 1 -6.37 -9.05 30.99
CA MET A 1 -6.02 -9.33 29.58
C MET A 1 -7.27 -9.20 28.72
N LEU A 2 -7.37 -8.17 27.88
CA LEU A 2 -8.39 -8.05 26.83
C LEU A 2 -7.65 -8.02 25.47
N GLY A 3 -7.22 -9.19 25.00
CA GLY A 3 -6.42 -9.32 23.77
C GLY A 3 -7.15 -9.92 22.57
N ALA A 4 -8.28 -10.60 22.79
CA ALA A 4 -8.90 -11.41 21.74
C ALA A 4 -9.96 -10.67 20.89
N ALA A 5 -10.63 -9.65 21.45
CA ALA A 5 -11.75 -8.99 20.77
C ALA A 5 -11.35 -7.79 19.87
N GLN A 6 -10.21 -7.14 20.13
CA GLN A 6 -9.78 -5.97 19.35
C GLN A 6 -9.17 -6.34 17.99
N SER A 7 -8.51 -7.49 17.89
CA SER A 7 -7.86 -7.92 16.65
C SER A 7 -8.87 -8.41 15.60
N GLY A 8 -9.96 -9.06 16.04
CA GLY A 8 -11.04 -9.52 15.16
C GLY A 8 -11.88 -8.38 14.57
N SER A 9 -12.26 -7.40 15.39
CA SER A 9 -13.06 -6.26 14.93
C SER A 9 -12.29 -5.38 13.95
N THR A 10 -11.03 -5.03 14.25
CA THR A 10 -10.21 -4.18 13.39
C THR A 10 -9.91 -4.84 12.04
N THR A 11 -9.59 -6.14 12.03
CA THR A 11 -9.35 -6.88 10.78
C THR A 11 -10.61 -6.99 9.93
N THR A 12 -11.76 -7.27 10.56
CA THR A 12 -13.04 -7.35 9.85
C THR A 12 -13.45 -5.99 9.28
N LEU A 13 -13.30 -4.90 10.04
CA LEU A 13 -13.55 -3.54 9.55
C LEU A 13 -12.61 -3.17 8.41
N ARG A 14 -11.34 -3.59 8.46
CA ARG A 14 -10.39 -3.37 7.36
C ARG A 14 -10.78 -4.15 6.10
N LEU A 15 -11.25 -5.38 6.23
CA LEU A 15 -11.76 -6.17 5.09
C LEU A 15 -13.01 -5.53 4.49
N LEU A 16 -13.97 -5.10 5.33
CA LEU A 16 -15.17 -4.39 4.86
C LEU A 16 -14.79 -3.09 4.15
N SER A 17 -13.88 -2.30 4.72
CA SER A 17 -13.38 -1.08 4.08
C SER A 17 -12.68 -1.34 2.75
N LEU A 18 -11.97 -2.47 2.58
CA LEU A 18 -11.38 -2.83 1.28
C LEU A 18 -12.43 -3.17 0.23
N LEU A 19 -13.51 -3.87 0.63
CA LEU A 19 -14.63 -4.18 -0.26
C LEU A 19 -15.39 -2.91 -0.66
N ASP A 20 -15.59 -1.99 0.27
CA ASP A 20 -16.30 -0.72 0.00
C ASP A 20 -15.54 0.21 -0.97
N HIS A 21 -14.22 0.06 -1.09
CA HIS A 21 -13.36 0.91 -1.92
C HIS A 21 -12.67 0.13 -3.05
N GLU A 22 -13.24 -1.01 -3.44
CA GLU A 22 -12.66 -1.88 -4.47
C GLU A 22 -12.40 -1.12 -5.78
N ASP A 23 -13.35 -0.31 -6.22
CA ASP A 23 -13.29 0.47 -7.46
C ASP A 23 -12.11 1.46 -7.47
N VAL A 24 -11.92 2.21 -6.37
CA VAL A 24 -10.81 3.14 -6.21
C VAL A 24 -9.49 2.39 -6.20
N ILE A 25 -9.42 1.24 -5.53
CA ILE A 25 -8.21 0.41 -5.47
C ILE A 25 -7.86 -0.13 -6.85
N VAL A 26 -8.85 -0.63 -7.61
CA VAL A 26 -8.65 -1.14 -8.97
C VAL A 26 -8.18 -0.01 -9.89
N ALA A 27 -8.86 1.13 -9.89
CA ALA A 27 -8.49 2.27 -10.71
C ALA A 27 -7.07 2.77 -10.40
N ALA A 28 -6.71 2.85 -9.12
CA ALA A 28 -5.36 3.23 -8.69
C ALA A 28 -4.31 2.22 -9.18
N ARG A 29 -4.61 0.90 -9.13
CA ARG A 29 -3.72 -0.15 -9.63
C ARG A 29 -3.52 -0.06 -11.14
N GLU A 30 -4.60 0.11 -11.90
CA GLU A 30 -4.54 0.25 -13.36
C GLU A 30 -3.74 1.49 -13.78
N PHE A 31 -4.00 2.63 -13.14
CA PHE A 31 -3.24 3.85 -13.38
C PHE A 31 -1.76 3.67 -13.08
N SER A 32 -1.44 3.12 -11.91
CA SER A 32 -0.05 2.89 -11.50
C SER A 32 0.67 1.96 -12.48
N ARG A 33 -0.02 0.91 -12.95
CA ARG A 33 0.52 -0.01 -13.97
C ARG A 33 0.82 0.71 -15.28
N ALA A 34 -0.12 1.51 -15.78
CA ALA A 34 0.06 2.27 -17.01
C ALA A 34 1.24 3.26 -16.92
N VAL A 35 1.41 3.92 -15.77
CA VAL A 35 2.55 4.83 -15.53
C VAL A 35 3.88 4.07 -15.56
N ILE A 36 3.98 2.94 -14.84
CA ILE A 36 5.21 2.14 -14.78
C ILE A 36 5.52 1.47 -16.13
N ASP A 37 4.52 0.97 -16.84
CA ASP A 37 4.72 0.36 -18.16
C ASP A 37 5.24 1.38 -19.19
N ALA A 38 4.85 2.66 -19.07
CA ALA A 38 5.30 3.74 -19.94
C ALA A 38 6.61 4.41 -19.49
N ASP A 39 6.96 4.33 -18.21
CA ASP A 39 8.13 4.94 -17.60
C ASP A 39 8.59 4.13 -16.37
N PRO A 40 9.32 3.02 -16.58
CA PRO A 40 9.72 2.11 -15.49
C PRO A 40 10.60 2.78 -14.45
N ASP A 41 11.43 3.72 -14.88
CA ASP A 41 12.35 4.45 -14.01
C ASP A 41 11.68 5.68 -13.36
N LEU A 42 10.40 5.94 -13.68
CA LEU A 42 9.66 7.13 -13.26
C LEU A 42 10.45 8.43 -13.55
N ALA A 43 11.23 8.46 -14.64
CA ALA A 43 12.11 9.56 -14.99
C ALA A 43 11.33 10.86 -15.25
N ARG A 44 10.09 10.75 -15.73
CA ARG A 44 9.16 11.87 -15.94
C ARG A 44 8.45 12.29 -14.65
N HIS A 45 8.54 11.50 -13.60
CA HIS A 45 7.86 11.71 -12.32
C HIS A 45 8.82 11.55 -11.11
N PRO A 46 9.85 12.42 -10.98
CA PRO A 46 10.87 12.28 -9.93
C PRO A 46 10.32 12.35 -8.50
N GLY A 47 9.23 13.11 -8.28
CA GLY A 47 8.53 13.12 -6.99
C GLY A 47 7.90 11.76 -6.65
N LEU A 48 7.29 11.11 -7.64
CA LEU A 48 6.71 9.78 -7.47
C LEU A 48 7.80 8.74 -7.23
N ALA A 49 8.93 8.82 -7.96
CA ALA A 49 10.09 7.96 -7.74
C ALA A 49 10.61 8.05 -6.30
N SER A 50 10.67 9.27 -5.76
CA SER A 50 11.11 9.51 -4.37
C SER A 50 10.12 8.93 -3.36
N MET A 51 8.81 9.07 -3.60
CA MET A 51 7.78 8.48 -2.75
C MET A 51 7.82 6.95 -2.75
N VAL A 52 7.98 6.33 -3.92
CA VAL A 52 8.10 4.87 -4.04
C VAL A 52 9.34 4.36 -3.29
N THR A 53 10.47 5.04 -3.44
CA THR A 53 11.70 4.71 -2.71
C THR A 53 11.49 4.78 -1.20
N ALA A 54 10.89 5.86 -0.71
CA ALA A 54 10.60 6.03 0.71
C ALA A 54 9.64 4.94 1.26
N ALA A 55 8.64 4.53 0.47
CA ALA A 55 7.71 3.47 0.86
C ALA A 55 8.42 2.11 1.01
N ILE A 56 9.31 1.76 0.07
CA ILE A 56 10.09 0.52 0.11
C ILE A 56 11.05 0.51 1.32
N ASP A 57 11.68 1.64 1.60
CA ASP A 57 12.57 1.76 2.75
C ASP A 57 11.81 1.61 4.08
N ALA A 58 10.61 2.17 4.19
CA ALA A 58 9.74 1.99 5.36
C ALA A 58 9.34 0.52 5.56
N ASP A 59 8.91 -0.17 4.50
CA ASP A 59 8.56 -1.61 4.55
C ASP A 59 9.76 -2.46 4.98
N ARG A 60 10.96 -2.12 4.51
CA ARG A 60 12.21 -2.80 4.90
C ARG A 60 12.52 -2.59 6.38
N ILE A 61 12.34 -1.38 6.91
CA ILE A 61 12.54 -1.07 8.33
C ILE A 61 11.56 -1.88 9.17
N GLU A 62 10.27 -1.91 8.81
CA GLU A 62 9.26 -2.68 9.54
C GLU A 62 9.57 -4.19 9.56
N TYR A 63 10.10 -4.74 8.47
CA TYR A 63 10.52 -6.15 8.43
C TYR A 63 11.71 -6.44 9.38
N LEU A 64 12.66 -5.51 9.47
CA LEU A 64 13.82 -5.64 10.35
C LEU A 64 13.44 -5.50 11.83
N GLU A 65 12.47 -4.66 12.18
CA GLU A 65 11.96 -4.55 13.56
C GLU A 65 11.15 -5.77 14.03
N LYS A 66 10.65 -6.58 13.09
CA LYS A 66 9.90 -7.80 13.36
C LYS A 66 10.77 -9.07 13.47
N SER A 67 12.07 -8.99 13.19
CA SER A 67 13.03 -10.12 13.21
C SER A 67 13.98 -10.04 14.39
#